data_AF-A0A8H5EST6-F1
#
_entry.id   AF-A0A8H5EST6-F1
#
_cell.length_a   1.000
_cell.length_b   1.000
_cell.length_c   1.000
_cell.angle_alpha   90.00
_cell.angle_beta   90.00
_cell.angle_gamma   90.00
#
_symmetry.space_group_name_H-M   'P 1'
#
loop_
_entity.id
_entity.type
_entity.pdbx_description
1 polymer ?
#
loop_
_entity_poly.entity_id
_entity_poly.type
_entity_poly.pdbx_seq_one_letter_code
_entity_poly.pdbx_strand_id
1 'polypeptide(L)'
;MAPRLRVLAGTSPESMVPITSLVNTPTPHKLSSRLFEGQVVAHIQGLTDESGNVRDSEYFGREDKAGITWSIQVQGRFLASQSADDVLFGNTFDRPLKLPWGTSAVLKFMHYIDPTLENDLTSSTKPWALSPLIATMPNFQHSLLRDAPHFPPKESIKDDTRQLYRAVVEVDEHGNPVPSSNHLHVPTRSPSSLSTGSNGSGTSSSSFHSASSSRSGGSSGSGDGSGSGSSRSSKIKQAMKKVNGRSKKSRTSSVSSSGREKSVAELLKLDPTSSSQRRSYFANKAHREAVQFGPEDVITTDFCYGFINFAPALSLQLPGGISFDLMKYWDGQPVRFVCCLRPKEGEDNTEPWGEILWCVSIEMVHDDIS
;
A
#
# COMPACT_ATOMS: atom_id res chain seq x y z
N MET A 1 -18.69 -25.78 18.24
CA MET A 1 -18.44 -26.01 16.80
C MET A 1 -17.78 -24.76 16.25
N ALA A 2 -16.93 -24.89 15.22
CA ALA A 2 -16.40 -23.72 14.52
C ALA A 2 -17.57 -22.91 13.93
N PRO A 3 -17.46 -21.57 13.90
CA PRO A 3 -18.52 -20.76 13.32
C PRO A 3 -18.66 -21.01 11.82
N ARG A 4 -19.91 -21.08 11.34
CA ARG A 4 -20.21 -21.07 9.90
C ARG A 4 -20.05 -19.65 9.37
N LEU A 5 -19.35 -19.50 8.26
CA LEU A 5 -19.04 -18.22 7.66
C LEU A 5 -19.60 -18.12 6.25
N ARG A 6 -20.07 -16.92 5.92
CA ARG A 6 -20.39 -16.47 4.58
C ARG A 6 -19.43 -15.36 4.19
N VAL A 7 -18.87 -15.44 2.99
CA VAL A 7 -18.00 -14.38 2.45
C VAL A 7 -18.71 -13.74 1.28
N LEU A 8 -18.77 -12.41 1.25
CA LEU A 8 -19.32 -11.64 0.14
C LEU A 8 -18.26 -10.72 -0.44
N ALA A 9 -18.37 -10.41 -1.72
CA ALA A 9 -17.54 -9.41 -2.39
C ALA A 9 -18.35 -8.58 -3.38
N GLY A 10 -17.97 -7.32 -3.56
CA GLY A 10 -18.62 -6.41 -4.50
C GLY A 10 -17.88 -5.08 -4.60
N THR A 11 -18.51 -4.12 -5.29
CA THR A 11 -17.97 -2.75 -5.45
C THR A 11 -18.73 -1.70 -4.63
N SER A 12 -19.72 -2.13 -3.85
CA SER A 12 -20.45 -1.36 -2.85
C SER A 12 -21.16 -2.33 -1.90
N PRO A 13 -21.61 -1.90 -0.70
CA PRO A 13 -22.38 -2.76 0.21
C PRO A 13 -23.63 -3.38 -0.43
N GLU A 14 -24.28 -2.67 -1.36
CA GLU A 14 -25.52 -3.09 -2.02
C GLU A 14 -25.28 -4.04 -3.19
N SER A 15 -24.07 -4.05 -3.76
CA SER A 15 -23.70 -4.89 -4.90
C SER A 15 -22.95 -6.17 -4.50
N MET A 16 -22.73 -6.39 -3.20
CA MET A 16 -22.01 -7.57 -2.73
C MET A 16 -22.80 -8.85 -3.00
N VAL A 17 -22.12 -9.87 -3.51
CA VAL A 17 -22.68 -11.21 -3.72
C VAL A 17 -21.90 -12.25 -2.92
N PRO A 18 -22.54 -13.35 -2.49
CA PRO A 18 -21.83 -14.45 -1.84
C PRO A 18 -20.76 -15.04 -2.77
N ILE A 19 -19.54 -15.17 -2.25
CA ILE A 19 -18.40 -15.81 -2.91
C ILE A 19 -17.81 -16.96 -2.08
N THR A 20 -18.49 -17.42 -1.02
CA THR A 20 -18.04 -18.49 -0.11
C THR A 20 -17.57 -19.74 -0.88
N SER A 21 -18.25 -20.09 -1.99
CA SER A 21 -17.90 -21.22 -2.84
C SER A 21 -16.57 -21.07 -3.61
N LEU A 22 -16.05 -19.85 -3.73
CA LEU A 22 -14.77 -19.52 -4.37
C LEU A 22 -13.63 -19.38 -3.34
N VAL A 23 -13.95 -19.17 -2.06
CA VAL A 23 -12.94 -19.03 -1.00
C VAL A 23 -12.14 -20.32 -0.87
N ASN A 24 -10.83 -20.16 -0.66
CA ASN A 24 -9.85 -21.25 -0.63
C ASN A 24 -9.67 -22.00 -1.96
N THR A 25 -10.11 -21.43 -3.09
CA THR A 25 -9.90 -22.00 -4.43
C THR A 25 -9.02 -21.09 -5.28
N PRO A 26 -8.43 -21.58 -6.40
CA PRO A 26 -7.71 -20.73 -7.35
C PRO A 26 -8.65 -19.94 -8.29
N THR A 27 -9.96 -19.88 -8.01
CA THR A 27 -10.93 -19.19 -8.86
C THR A 27 -11.22 -17.79 -8.30
N PRO A 28 -10.87 -16.71 -9.01
CA PRO A 28 -11.14 -15.36 -8.56
C PRO A 28 -12.60 -14.94 -8.81
N HIS A 29 -13.11 -14.06 -7.98
CA HIS A 29 -14.35 -13.32 -8.24
C HIS A 29 -14.05 -11.99 -8.95
N LYS A 30 -14.80 -11.64 -9.99
CA LYS A 30 -14.59 -10.39 -10.74
C LYS A 30 -15.28 -9.21 -10.07
N LEU A 31 -14.61 -8.07 -10.08
CA LEU A 31 -15.10 -6.79 -9.56
C LEU A 31 -15.13 -5.79 -10.71
N SER A 32 -16.25 -5.09 -10.87
CA SER A 32 -16.41 -4.11 -11.94
C SER A 32 -17.34 -2.99 -11.48
N SER A 33 -16.87 -1.76 -11.57
CA SER A 33 -17.63 -0.54 -11.32
C SER A 33 -17.22 0.55 -12.31
N ARG A 34 -17.73 1.76 -12.13
CA ARG A 34 -17.34 2.92 -12.93
C ARG A 34 -15.90 3.40 -12.68
N LEU A 35 -15.33 3.11 -11.51
CA LEU A 35 -14.00 3.60 -11.10
C LEU A 35 -12.97 2.50 -10.96
N PHE A 36 -13.37 1.23 -10.91
CA PHE A 36 -12.48 0.12 -10.64
C PHE A 36 -12.87 -1.11 -11.47
N GLU A 37 -11.88 -1.78 -12.02
CA GLU A 37 -12.02 -3.13 -12.53
C GLU A 37 -10.93 -4.02 -11.95
N GLY A 38 -11.27 -5.25 -11.61
CA GLY A 38 -10.33 -6.17 -11.02
C GLY A 38 -10.96 -7.48 -10.62
N GLN A 39 -10.29 -8.15 -9.70
CA GLN A 39 -10.64 -9.47 -9.25
C GLN A 39 -10.10 -9.74 -7.84
N VAL A 40 -10.81 -10.56 -7.09
CA VAL A 40 -10.52 -10.87 -5.69
C VAL A 40 -10.46 -12.37 -5.44
N VAL A 41 -9.52 -12.78 -4.60
CA VAL A 41 -9.45 -14.11 -3.99
C VAL A 41 -9.36 -13.94 -2.48
N ALA A 42 -10.04 -14.80 -1.74
CA ALA A 42 -9.92 -14.87 -0.30
C ALA A 42 -9.44 -16.26 0.12
N HIS A 43 -8.57 -16.29 1.12
CA HIS A 43 -8.18 -17.49 1.83
C HIS A 43 -8.48 -17.33 3.32
N ILE A 44 -9.15 -18.31 3.92
CA ILE A 44 -9.51 -18.31 5.35
C ILE A 44 -9.20 -19.69 5.92
N GLN A 45 -8.30 -19.75 6.90
CA GLN A 45 -7.89 -21.01 7.51
C GLN A 45 -9.02 -21.59 8.36
N GLY A 46 -9.32 -22.87 8.17
CA GLY A 46 -10.39 -23.55 8.90
C GLY A 46 -11.80 -23.02 8.57
N LEU A 47 -11.98 -22.41 7.39
CA LEU A 47 -13.28 -21.94 6.93
C LEU A 47 -14.30 -23.07 6.98
N THR A 48 -15.37 -22.87 7.74
CA THR A 48 -16.57 -23.70 7.70
C THR A 48 -17.65 -22.93 6.93
N ASP A 49 -18.10 -23.45 5.79
CA ASP A 49 -19.06 -22.75 4.94
C ASP A 49 -20.49 -22.76 5.52
N GLU A 50 -21.44 -22.13 4.80
CA GLU A 50 -22.83 -22.05 5.24
C GLU A 50 -23.49 -23.44 5.40
N SER A 51 -22.98 -24.48 4.72
CA SER A 51 -23.47 -25.85 4.81
C SER A 51 -22.76 -26.68 5.89
N GLY A 52 -21.77 -26.10 6.59
CA GLY A 52 -20.99 -26.79 7.61
C GLY A 52 -19.77 -27.55 7.06
N ASN A 53 -19.43 -27.40 5.78
CA ASN A 53 -18.28 -28.07 5.21
C ASN A 53 -17.00 -27.27 5.50
N VAL A 54 -15.96 -27.97 5.96
CA VAL A 54 -14.63 -27.37 6.13
C VAL A 54 -13.94 -27.27 4.78
N ARG A 55 -13.36 -26.11 4.47
CA ARG A 55 -12.66 -25.83 3.21
C ARG A 55 -11.20 -25.53 3.49
N ASP A 56 -10.31 -26.37 3.00
CA ASP A 56 -8.85 -26.17 3.10
C ASP A 56 -8.31 -25.32 1.95
N SER A 57 -7.15 -24.71 2.17
CA SER A 57 -6.46 -23.87 1.18
C SER A 57 -4.99 -24.24 1.06
N GLU A 58 -4.50 -24.46 -0.16
CA GLU A 58 -3.07 -24.66 -0.47
C GLU A 58 -2.22 -23.46 -0.03
N TYR A 59 -2.80 -22.24 -0.02
CA TYR A 59 -2.15 -21.01 0.41
C TYR A 59 -1.47 -21.12 1.80
N PHE A 60 -2.12 -21.76 2.77
CA PHE A 60 -1.60 -21.90 4.14
C PHE A 60 -0.54 -23.00 4.28
N GLY A 61 -0.38 -23.85 3.26
CA GLY A 61 0.68 -24.87 3.22
C GLY A 61 2.02 -24.34 2.72
N ARG A 62 2.09 -23.09 2.24
CA ARG A 62 3.31 -22.48 1.73
C ARG A 62 4.22 -22.07 2.87
N GLU A 63 5.52 -22.36 2.74
CA GLU A 63 6.52 -22.06 3.77
C GLU A 63 6.56 -20.58 4.13
N ASP A 64 6.44 -19.70 3.13
CA ASP A 64 6.46 -18.24 3.31
C ASP A 64 5.14 -17.66 3.86
N LYS A 65 4.12 -18.51 4.08
CA LYS A 65 2.85 -18.15 4.71
C LYS A 65 2.66 -18.81 6.09
N ALA A 66 3.74 -19.35 6.66
CA ALA A 66 3.72 -19.88 8.02
C ALA A 66 3.18 -18.83 9.02
N GLY A 67 2.18 -19.23 9.80
CA GLY A 67 1.53 -18.36 10.79
C GLY A 67 0.49 -17.39 10.24
N ILE A 68 0.28 -17.32 8.92
CA ILE A 68 -0.82 -16.56 8.32
C ILE A 68 -2.11 -17.39 8.40
N THR A 69 -3.21 -16.76 8.80
CA THR A 69 -4.48 -17.45 9.06
C THR A 69 -5.61 -16.98 8.15
N TRP A 70 -5.40 -15.90 7.42
CA TRP A 70 -6.30 -15.40 6.38
C TRP A 70 -5.57 -14.48 5.39
N SER A 71 -6.18 -14.28 4.23
CA SER A 71 -5.68 -13.43 3.15
C SER A 71 -6.85 -12.93 2.31
N ILE A 72 -6.80 -11.65 1.94
CA ILE A 72 -7.63 -11.07 0.88
C ILE A 72 -6.69 -10.52 -0.19
N GLN A 73 -6.71 -11.14 -1.36
CA GLN A 73 -5.89 -10.78 -2.50
C GLN A 73 -6.75 -10.05 -3.52
N VAL A 74 -6.27 -8.92 -4.03
CA VAL A 74 -6.94 -8.17 -5.08
C VAL A 74 -5.95 -7.80 -6.17
N GLN A 75 -6.31 -8.04 -7.43
CA GLN A 75 -5.63 -7.45 -8.58
C GLN A 75 -6.61 -6.60 -9.36
N GLY A 76 -6.23 -5.37 -9.71
CA GLY A 76 -7.07 -4.50 -10.50
C GLY A 76 -6.42 -3.17 -10.82
N ARG A 77 -7.20 -2.29 -11.43
CA ARG A 77 -6.79 -0.94 -11.85
C ARG A 77 -7.93 0.06 -11.67
N PHE A 78 -7.56 1.33 -11.52
CA PHE A 78 -8.54 2.42 -11.48
C PHE A 78 -8.84 2.91 -12.89
N LEU A 79 -10.11 3.13 -13.19
CA LEU A 79 -10.57 3.59 -14.49
C LEU A 79 -10.47 5.12 -14.66
N ALA A 80 -10.19 5.82 -13.56
CA ALA A 80 -9.81 7.23 -13.52
C ALA A 80 -8.60 7.39 -12.61
N SER A 81 -7.71 8.35 -12.92
CA SER A 81 -6.50 8.62 -12.15
C SER A 81 -6.83 8.90 -10.68
N GLN A 82 -6.21 8.17 -9.76
CA GLN A 82 -6.34 8.34 -8.30
C GLN A 82 -4.98 8.62 -7.67
N SER A 83 -4.92 9.61 -6.78
CA SER A 83 -3.77 9.81 -5.90
C SER A 83 -3.60 8.61 -4.97
N ALA A 84 -2.36 8.17 -4.75
CA ALA A 84 -2.08 7.13 -3.76
C ALA A 84 -2.39 7.57 -2.32
N ASP A 85 -2.54 8.88 -2.07
CA ASP A 85 -2.99 9.40 -0.75
C ASP A 85 -4.50 9.28 -0.55
N ASP A 86 -5.26 9.24 -1.64
CA ASP A 86 -6.72 9.18 -1.63
C ASP A 86 -7.25 7.75 -1.66
N VAL A 87 -6.45 6.79 -2.13
CA VAL A 87 -6.84 5.37 -2.10
C VAL A 87 -6.59 4.81 -0.70
N LEU A 88 -7.68 4.62 0.05
CA LEU A 88 -7.67 4.07 1.40
C LEU A 88 -8.05 2.59 1.38
N PHE A 89 -7.58 1.86 2.38
CA PHE A 89 -7.99 0.50 2.67
C PHE A 89 -8.08 0.27 4.19
N GLY A 90 -9.04 -0.55 4.60
CA GLY A 90 -9.15 -0.98 5.98
C GLY A 90 -10.53 -1.54 6.28
N ASN A 91 -11.04 -1.27 7.49
CA ASN A 91 -12.28 -1.82 7.99
C ASN A 91 -13.34 -0.76 8.23
N THR A 92 -14.58 -1.09 7.89
CA THR A 92 -15.76 -0.30 8.22
C THR A 92 -16.81 -1.16 8.91
N PHE A 93 -17.60 -0.55 9.79
CA PHE A 93 -18.60 -1.21 10.60
C PHE A 93 -19.93 -0.46 10.48
N ASP A 94 -21.02 -1.22 10.38
CA ASP A 94 -22.37 -0.65 10.23
C ASP A 94 -22.99 -0.22 11.56
N ARG A 95 -22.46 -0.73 12.68
CA ARG A 95 -22.95 -0.47 14.03
C ARG A 95 -21.79 -0.19 15.00
N PRO A 96 -22.03 0.54 16.11
CA PRO A 96 -21.03 0.79 17.13
C PRO A 96 -20.38 -0.48 17.66
N LEU A 97 -19.08 -0.41 17.93
CA LEU A 97 -18.30 -1.52 18.48
C LEU A 97 -18.38 -1.55 20.01
N LYS A 98 -18.50 -2.74 20.58
CA LYS A 98 -18.29 -2.95 22.03
C LYS A 98 -16.79 -3.14 22.23
N LEU A 99 -16.06 -2.10 22.62
CA LEU A 99 -14.61 -2.19 22.72
C LEU A 99 -14.16 -2.92 24.01
N PRO A 100 -13.14 -3.79 23.96
CA PRO A 100 -12.66 -4.53 25.13
C PRO A 100 -12.08 -3.63 26.23
N TRP A 101 -12.13 -4.09 27.49
CA TRP A 101 -11.21 -3.57 28.51
C TRP A 101 -9.77 -3.83 28.03
N GLY A 102 -8.97 -2.77 27.85
CA GLY A 102 -7.65 -2.85 27.21
C GLY A 102 -7.59 -2.39 25.74
N THR A 103 -8.63 -1.74 25.23
CA THR A 103 -8.66 -1.13 23.87
C THR A 103 -7.41 -0.31 23.53
N SER A 104 -6.83 0.41 24.49
CA SER A 104 -5.59 1.15 24.26
C SER A 104 -4.41 0.27 23.84
N ALA A 105 -4.37 -1.00 24.27
CA ALA A 105 -3.35 -1.95 23.83
C ALA A 105 -3.60 -2.43 22.38
N VAL A 106 -4.87 -2.68 22.01
CA VAL A 106 -5.26 -3.03 20.64
C VAL A 106 -4.96 -1.86 19.68
N LEU A 107 -5.33 -0.64 20.05
CA LEU A 107 -5.03 0.57 19.26
C LEU A 107 -3.52 0.77 19.10
N LYS A 108 -2.73 0.63 20.17
CA LYS A 108 -1.26 0.70 20.09
C LYS A 108 -0.69 -0.37 19.18
N PHE A 109 -1.22 -1.60 19.24
CA PHE A 109 -0.80 -2.67 18.35
C PHE A 109 -1.16 -2.36 16.89
N MET A 110 -2.37 -1.88 16.62
CA MET A 110 -2.79 -1.46 15.28
C MET A 110 -1.86 -0.37 14.72
N HIS A 111 -1.52 0.64 15.52
CA HIS A 111 -0.56 1.68 15.12
C HIS A 111 0.89 1.20 15.01
N TYR A 112 1.28 0.21 15.82
CA TYR A 112 2.59 -0.42 15.70
C TYR A 112 2.71 -1.18 14.37
N ILE A 113 1.66 -1.91 13.99
CA ILE A 113 1.59 -2.59 12.70
C ILE A 113 1.52 -1.57 11.57
N ASP A 114 0.64 -0.56 11.67
CA ASP A 114 0.40 0.47 10.67
C ASP A 114 0.38 1.89 11.27
N PRO A 115 1.50 2.63 11.19
CA PRO A 115 1.59 3.99 11.71
C PRO A 115 0.68 5.01 11.00
N THR A 116 0.22 4.72 9.78
CA THR A 116 -0.65 5.59 8.99
C THR A 116 -2.13 5.32 9.18
N LEU A 117 -2.48 4.37 10.05
CA LEU A 117 -3.87 4.04 10.33
C LEU A 117 -4.58 5.22 11.02
N GLU A 118 -5.62 5.72 10.38
CA GLU A 118 -6.61 6.63 10.96
C GLU A 118 -7.83 5.80 11.40
N ASN A 119 -8.49 6.18 12.47
CA ASN A 119 -9.66 5.46 12.94
C ASN A 119 -10.60 6.31 13.79
N ASP A 120 -11.88 5.92 13.79
CA ASP A 120 -12.86 6.30 14.80
C ASP A 120 -13.60 5.04 15.27
N LEU A 121 -12.87 4.16 15.97
CA LEU A 121 -13.45 2.92 16.49
C LEU A 121 -14.46 3.16 17.63
N THR A 122 -14.49 4.36 18.20
CA THR A 122 -15.39 4.78 19.28
C THR A 122 -16.67 5.44 18.79
N SER A 123 -16.85 5.58 17.47
CA SER A 123 -18.02 6.19 16.87
C SER A 123 -19.33 5.59 17.41
N SER A 124 -20.29 6.46 17.72
CA SER A 124 -21.65 6.07 18.15
C SER A 124 -22.57 5.70 17.00
N THR A 125 -22.09 5.82 15.74
CA THR A 125 -22.84 5.46 14.55
C THR A 125 -22.11 4.38 13.75
N LYS A 126 -21.04 4.75 13.05
CA LYS A 126 -20.32 3.90 12.09
C LYS A 126 -18.81 3.94 12.36
N PRO A 127 -18.31 2.98 13.15
CA PRO A 127 -16.88 2.86 13.39
C PRO A 127 -16.09 2.51 12.13
N TRP A 128 -14.84 2.95 12.06
CA TRP A 128 -13.94 2.65 10.96
C TRP A 128 -12.48 2.72 11.38
N ALA A 129 -11.64 2.03 10.62
CA ALA A 129 -10.18 2.15 10.67
C ALA A 129 -9.62 2.00 9.25
N LEU A 130 -9.05 3.07 8.71
CA LEU A 130 -8.62 3.17 7.31
C LEU A 130 -7.20 3.73 7.24
N SER A 131 -6.45 3.29 6.25
CA SER A 131 -5.07 3.69 6.01
C SER A 131 -4.81 3.79 4.51
N PRO A 132 -3.87 4.62 4.04
CA PRO A 132 -3.50 4.63 2.63
C PRO A 132 -3.09 3.23 2.16
N LEU A 133 -3.72 2.74 1.09
CA LEU A 133 -3.57 1.37 0.60
C LEU A 133 -2.09 1.02 0.37
N ILE A 134 -1.33 1.94 -0.21
CA ILE A 134 0.10 1.77 -0.52
C ILE A 134 0.99 1.65 0.73
N ALA A 135 0.54 2.17 1.88
CA ALA A 135 1.28 2.18 3.14
C ALA A 135 0.84 1.05 4.11
N THR A 136 -0.39 0.55 3.98
CA THR A 136 -0.93 -0.47 4.89
C THR A 136 -0.68 -1.90 4.42
N MET A 137 -0.63 -2.14 3.11
CA MET A 137 -0.59 -3.50 2.56
C MET A 137 0.71 -4.24 2.98
N PRO A 138 0.61 -5.48 3.51
CA PRO A 138 1.76 -6.34 3.77
C PRO A 138 2.55 -6.68 2.51
N ASN A 139 1.83 -7.04 1.45
CA ASN A 139 2.40 -7.30 0.13
C ASN A 139 1.63 -6.48 -0.90
N PHE A 140 2.38 -5.72 -1.70
CA PHE A 140 1.82 -4.91 -2.77
C PHE A 140 2.77 -4.90 -3.96
N GLN A 141 2.18 -5.02 -5.14
CA GLN A 141 2.86 -5.00 -6.42
C GLN A 141 2.26 -3.93 -7.31
N HIS A 142 3.13 -3.21 -8.02
CA HIS A 142 2.76 -2.31 -9.09
C HIS A 142 3.37 -2.79 -10.40
N SER A 143 2.54 -2.84 -11.43
CA SER A 143 2.92 -3.18 -12.80
C SER A 143 2.12 -2.35 -13.78
N LEU A 144 2.67 -2.10 -14.96
CA LEU A 144 1.87 -1.58 -16.06
C LEU A 144 0.92 -2.67 -16.57
N LEU A 145 -0.24 -2.27 -17.11
CA LEU A 145 -1.28 -3.17 -17.60
C LEU A 145 -0.76 -4.24 -18.57
N ARG A 146 0.12 -3.85 -19.50
CA ARG A 146 0.76 -4.77 -20.46
C ARG A 146 1.70 -5.81 -19.82
N ASP A 147 2.19 -5.52 -18.63
CA ASP A 147 3.17 -6.29 -17.87
C ASP A 147 2.50 -6.98 -16.66
N ALA A 148 1.17 -6.89 -16.54
CA ALA A 148 0.44 -7.39 -15.39
C ALA A 148 0.56 -8.91 -15.26
N PRO A 149 0.94 -9.44 -14.07
CA PRO A 149 1.07 -10.87 -13.87
C PRO A 149 -0.29 -11.56 -13.88
N HIS A 150 -0.32 -12.83 -14.27
CA HIS A 150 -1.52 -13.65 -14.15
C HIS A 150 -2.02 -13.70 -12.71
N PHE A 151 -3.33 -13.54 -12.53
CA PHE A 151 -3.98 -13.68 -11.23
C PHE A 151 -5.10 -14.72 -11.28
N PRO A 152 -5.20 -15.61 -10.27
CA PRO A 152 -4.37 -15.67 -9.07
C PRO A 152 -2.96 -16.21 -9.38
N PRO A 153 -1.92 -15.73 -8.68
CA PRO A 153 -0.58 -16.25 -8.88
C PRO A 153 -0.44 -17.65 -8.27
N LYS A 154 0.39 -18.50 -8.91
CA LYS A 154 0.75 -19.81 -8.35
C LYS A 154 1.64 -19.68 -7.12
N GLU A 155 2.45 -18.64 -7.09
CA GLU A 155 3.33 -18.33 -5.98
C GLU A 155 2.69 -17.29 -5.06
N SER A 156 3.25 -17.13 -3.86
CA SER A 156 2.84 -16.11 -2.92
C SER A 156 3.10 -14.71 -3.48
N ILE A 157 2.11 -13.83 -3.37
CA ILE A 157 2.28 -12.39 -3.66
C ILE A 157 3.29 -11.84 -2.65
N LYS A 158 4.30 -11.15 -3.18
CA LYS A 158 5.35 -10.45 -2.43
C LYS A 158 5.39 -8.99 -2.88
N ASP A 159 6.10 -8.17 -2.13
CA ASP A 159 6.41 -6.81 -2.55
C ASP A 159 7.10 -6.77 -3.92
N ASP A 160 6.59 -5.94 -4.83
CA ASP A 160 7.31 -5.54 -6.05
C ASP A 160 6.91 -4.12 -6.47
N THR A 161 7.76 -3.16 -6.18
CA THR A 161 7.57 -1.75 -6.55
C THR A 161 8.53 -1.28 -7.64
N ARG A 162 9.15 -2.20 -8.39
CA ARG A 162 10.17 -1.87 -9.42
C ARG A 162 9.66 -0.91 -10.49
N GLN A 163 8.36 -0.95 -10.81
CA GLN A 163 7.76 -0.08 -11.82
C GLN A 163 7.05 1.14 -11.23
N LEU A 164 6.96 1.26 -9.91
CA LEU A 164 6.16 2.27 -9.23
C LEU A 164 6.61 3.70 -9.54
N TYR A 165 7.90 3.90 -9.84
CA TYR A 165 8.42 5.20 -10.27
C TYR A 165 7.76 5.75 -11.54
N ARG A 166 7.11 4.89 -12.34
CA ARG A 166 6.38 5.28 -13.55
C ARG A 166 5.04 5.95 -13.24
N ALA A 167 4.49 5.68 -12.06
CA ALA A 167 3.28 6.31 -11.55
C ALA A 167 3.55 7.66 -10.85
N VAL A 168 4.82 8.08 -10.76
CA VAL A 168 5.18 9.36 -10.14
C VAL A 168 4.90 10.51 -11.11
N VAL A 169 4.07 11.45 -10.69
CA VAL A 169 3.65 12.61 -11.48
C VAL A 169 4.41 13.88 -11.08
N GLU A 170 4.40 14.89 -11.95
CA GLU A 170 4.76 16.25 -11.51
C GLU A 170 3.61 16.80 -10.68
N VAL A 171 3.94 17.40 -9.54
CA VAL A 171 2.99 18.12 -8.68
C VAL A 171 3.36 19.60 -8.67
N ASP A 172 2.37 20.49 -8.67
CA ASP A 172 2.57 21.94 -8.53
C ASP A 172 2.84 22.33 -7.06
N GLU A 173 3.04 23.62 -6.79
CA GLU A 173 3.28 24.12 -5.42
C GLU A 173 2.10 23.90 -4.46
N HIS A 174 0.92 23.56 -4.98
CA HIS A 174 -0.29 23.25 -4.23
C HIS A 174 -0.53 21.73 -4.10
N GLY A 175 0.40 20.90 -4.57
CA GLY A 175 0.28 19.44 -4.55
C GLY A 175 -0.62 18.86 -5.64
N ASN A 176 -1.10 19.68 -6.58
CA ASN A 176 -1.96 19.21 -7.66
C ASN A 176 -1.10 18.62 -8.79
N PRO A 177 -1.52 17.49 -9.38
CA PRO A 177 -0.84 16.94 -10.54
C PRO A 177 -0.81 17.91 -11.72
N VAL A 178 0.37 18.17 -12.26
CA VAL A 178 0.53 18.95 -13.49
C VAL A 178 0.24 18.03 -14.67
N PRO A 179 -0.70 18.37 -15.56
CA PRO A 179 -0.91 17.62 -16.79
C PRO A 179 0.39 17.58 -17.60
N SER A 180 0.94 16.38 -17.79
CA SER A 180 2.13 16.20 -18.62
C SER A 180 1.80 16.63 -20.05
N SER A 181 2.35 17.76 -20.48
CA SER A 181 2.23 18.27 -21.85
C SER A 181 3.11 17.43 -22.80
N ASN A 182 2.76 16.16 -23.02
CA ASN A 182 3.37 15.33 -24.05
C ASN A 182 2.34 14.96 -25.13
N HIS A 183 1.79 15.99 -25.77
CA HIS A 183 1.46 15.92 -27.19
C HIS A 183 2.45 16.82 -27.94
N LEU A 184 3.70 16.35 -28.07
CA LEU A 184 4.57 16.82 -29.14
C LEU A 184 3.95 16.31 -30.44
N HIS A 185 3.11 17.15 -31.02
CA HIS A 185 2.68 17.05 -32.40
C HIS A 185 3.95 17.14 -33.25
N VAL A 186 4.51 16.00 -33.62
CA VAL A 186 5.56 15.93 -34.64
C VAL A 186 4.93 16.46 -35.92
N PRO A 187 5.41 17.58 -36.50
CA PRO A 187 4.97 17.94 -37.83
C PRO A 187 5.57 16.91 -38.79
N THR A 188 4.70 16.07 -39.36
CA THR A 188 4.99 15.23 -40.51
C THR A 188 5.44 16.12 -41.67
N ARG A 189 6.76 16.30 -41.83
CA ARG A 189 7.35 16.71 -43.11
C ARG A 189 7.84 15.44 -43.81
N SER A 190 7.22 15.19 -44.96
CA SER A 190 7.56 14.15 -45.93
C SER A 190 9.05 14.21 -46.30
N PRO A 191 9.76 13.06 -46.41
CA PRO A 191 11.13 13.06 -46.91
C PRO A 191 11.13 13.02 -48.44
N SER A 192 11.62 14.10 -49.05
CA SER A 192 12.10 14.09 -50.42
C SER A 192 13.50 13.46 -50.48
N SER A 193 13.62 12.45 -51.32
CA SER A 193 14.84 11.78 -51.77
C SER A 193 15.99 12.73 -52.11
N LEU A 194 17.22 12.37 -51.74
CA LEU A 194 18.42 12.51 -52.58
C LEU A 194 19.57 11.66 -52.00
N SER A 195 20.38 11.18 -52.94
CA SER A 195 21.23 10.00 -52.88
C SER A 195 22.72 10.30 -52.69
N THR A 196 23.41 9.32 -52.10
CA THR A 196 24.81 8.88 -52.35
C THR A 196 25.98 9.87 -52.29
N GLY A 197 26.94 9.54 -51.41
CA GLY A 197 28.34 9.93 -51.50
C GLY A 197 29.20 9.07 -50.55
N SER A 198 30.04 8.21 -51.11
CA SER A 198 30.91 7.23 -50.48
C SER A 198 32.29 7.76 -50.08
N ASN A 199 32.87 7.18 -49.02
CA ASN A 199 34.31 6.94 -48.69
C ASN A 199 34.46 7.01 -47.16
N GLY A 200 35.24 6.21 -46.44
CA GLY A 200 36.17 5.13 -46.73
C GLY A 200 36.96 4.83 -45.44
N SER A 201 37.21 3.54 -45.17
CA SER A 201 38.34 2.93 -44.43
C SER A 201 38.87 3.52 -43.11
N GLY A 202 39.04 2.68 -42.09
CA GLY A 202 39.97 2.93 -40.99
C GLY A 202 39.89 1.92 -39.84
N THR A 203 40.77 0.93 -39.87
CA THR A 203 41.06 -0.10 -38.86
C THR A 203 41.57 0.47 -37.52
N SER A 204 41.28 -0.18 -36.38
CA SER A 204 42.32 -0.74 -35.48
C SER A 204 41.77 -1.27 -34.15
N SER A 205 42.42 -2.34 -33.71
CA SER A 205 42.33 -3.13 -32.49
C SER A 205 42.82 -2.43 -31.22
N SER A 206 42.35 -2.86 -30.05
CA SER A 206 43.24 -3.47 -29.01
C SER A 206 42.46 -3.87 -27.75
N SER A 207 42.58 -5.14 -27.39
CA SER A 207 42.42 -5.67 -26.03
C SER A 207 43.62 -5.25 -25.16
N PHE A 208 43.50 -5.26 -23.83
CA PHE A 208 44.48 -5.87 -22.88
C PHE A 208 44.06 -5.75 -21.41
N HIS A 209 44.11 -6.90 -20.72
CA HIS A 209 44.55 -7.26 -19.36
C HIS A 209 44.39 -6.28 -18.18
N SER A 210 43.69 -6.66 -17.09
CA SER A 210 44.12 -7.54 -15.97
C SER A 210 45.31 -7.00 -15.16
N ALA A 211 45.11 -6.74 -13.86
CA ALA A 211 45.88 -7.34 -12.77
C ALA A 211 45.56 -6.72 -11.39
N SER A 212 45.69 -7.59 -10.40
CA SER A 212 45.50 -7.52 -8.96
C SER A 212 46.62 -6.84 -8.16
N SER A 213 46.31 -6.40 -6.93
CA SER A 213 47.16 -6.53 -5.71
C SER A 213 46.39 -5.92 -4.52
N SER A 214 45.85 -6.66 -3.54
CA SER A 214 46.46 -7.32 -2.38
C SER A 214 47.07 -6.39 -1.29
N ARG A 215 46.38 -6.37 -0.13
CA ARG A 215 46.86 -6.47 1.27
C ARG A 215 47.77 -5.37 1.85
N SER A 216 47.44 -4.86 3.05
CA SER A 216 47.99 -5.34 4.34
C SER A 216 47.73 -4.39 5.53
N GLY A 217 47.58 -4.99 6.73
CA GLY A 217 47.82 -4.40 8.06
C GLY A 217 46.64 -3.63 8.68
N GLY A 218 46.06 -3.93 9.86
CA GLY A 218 46.48 -4.76 10.98
C GLY A 218 47.14 -3.93 12.08
N SER A 219 46.39 -3.51 13.11
CA SER A 219 46.73 -3.66 14.54
C SER A 219 45.80 -2.87 15.49
N SER A 220 45.54 -3.53 16.61
CA SER A 220 44.85 -3.20 17.86
C SER A 220 45.41 -2.03 18.67
N GLY A 221 44.59 -1.47 19.58
CA GLY A 221 45.04 -0.67 20.71
C GLY A 221 43.89 -0.24 21.65
N SER A 222 43.85 -0.83 22.83
CA SER A 222 42.92 -0.57 23.95
C SER A 222 43.27 0.72 24.72
N GLY A 223 42.31 1.27 25.48
CA GLY A 223 42.61 2.28 26.51
C GLY A 223 41.36 2.90 27.17
N ASP A 224 41.21 2.61 28.47
CA ASP A 224 40.20 3.10 29.42
C ASP A 224 40.21 4.62 29.65
N GLY A 225 39.12 5.15 30.23
CA GLY A 225 39.17 6.48 30.86
C GLY A 225 37.81 7.07 31.26
N SER A 226 37.54 7.02 32.57
CA SER A 226 36.37 7.48 33.33
C SER A 226 36.22 9.00 33.51
N GLY A 227 34.99 9.44 33.84
CA GLY A 227 34.66 10.68 34.58
C GLY A 227 34.34 11.88 33.68
N SER A 228 33.45 12.81 33.99
CA SER A 228 32.62 13.10 35.17
C SER A 228 31.52 14.07 34.71
N GLY A 229 30.37 14.07 35.38
CA GLY A 229 29.32 15.06 35.14
C GLY A 229 29.66 16.41 35.76
N SER A 230 29.22 17.50 35.13
CA SER A 230 28.47 18.58 35.81
C SER A 230 28.10 19.72 34.86
N SER A 231 26.96 20.35 35.20
CA SER A 231 26.63 21.77 34.97
C SER A 231 26.25 22.17 33.53
N ARG A 232 24.95 22.32 33.26
CA ARG A 232 24.15 23.56 33.46
C ARG A 232 24.49 24.69 32.47
N SER A 233 23.78 24.63 31.33
CA SER A 233 22.86 25.68 30.87
C SER A 233 23.06 27.07 31.49
N SER A 234 23.63 28.00 30.72
CA SER A 234 23.15 29.39 30.66
C SER A 234 23.72 30.14 29.45
N LYS A 235 22.90 31.06 28.92
CA LYS A 235 23.25 32.23 28.08
C LYS A 235 23.07 32.10 26.56
N ILE A 236 21.78 32.05 26.21
CA ILE A 236 21.17 32.85 25.14
C ILE A 236 21.55 34.34 25.35
N LYS A 237 22.19 34.97 24.35
CA LYS A 237 21.86 36.30 23.78
C LYS A 237 23.01 36.83 22.91
N GLN A 238 22.61 37.47 21.81
CA GLN A 238 23.33 38.42 20.94
C GLN A 238 24.21 37.87 19.80
N ALA A 239 23.63 37.87 18.60
CA ALA A 239 24.20 38.56 17.44
C ALA A 239 23.11 38.82 16.38
N MET A 240 22.47 39.99 16.44
CA MET A 240 21.76 40.60 15.31
C MET A 240 22.64 41.71 14.74
N LYS A 241 22.67 41.83 13.40
CA LYS A 241 22.48 43.08 12.62
C LYS A 241 23.31 43.07 11.32
N LYS A 242 22.63 42.88 10.18
CA LYS A 242 22.58 43.88 9.08
C LYS A 242 21.82 43.34 7.87
N VAL A 243 20.64 43.91 7.64
CA VAL A 243 19.94 43.96 6.36
C VAL A 243 20.40 45.23 5.65
N ASN A 244 20.89 45.12 4.41
CA ASN A 244 20.39 45.90 3.26
C ASN A 244 21.12 45.52 1.97
N GLY A 245 20.33 45.35 0.90
CA GLY A 245 20.79 45.51 -0.48
C GLY A 245 20.95 44.23 -1.29
N ARG A 246 19.86 43.71 -1.87
CA ARG A 246 20.00 42.97 -3.13
C ARG A 246 18.84 43.23 -4.09
N SER A 247 19.25 43.74 -5.24
CA SER A 247 18.48 44.14 -6.41
C SER A 247 17.51 43.05 -6.90
N LYS A 248 16.30 43.48 -7.29
CA LYS A 248 15.32 42.70 -8.06
C LYS A 248 15.95 42.25 -9.38
N LYS A 249 16.31 40.97 -9.47
CA LYS A 249 16.50 40.28 -10.75
C LYS A 249 15.27 39.43 -11.00
N SER A 250 14.48 39.85 -11.99
CA SER A 250 13.43 39.06 -12.64
C SER A 250 13.98 37.67 -12.95
N ARG A 251 13.51 36.65 -12.20
CA ARG A 251 13.69 35.24 -12.54
C ARG A 251 12.48 34.85 -13.37
N THR A 252 12.71 34.64 -14.66
CA THR A 252 11.89 33.74 -15.47
C THR A 252 11.76 32.41 -14.73
N SER A 253 10.54 32.05 -14.36
CA SER A 253 10.17 30.81 -13.68
C SER A 253 10.44 29.62 -14.61
N SER A 254 11.53 28.91 -14.37
CA SER A 254 11.68 27.52 -14.80
C SER A 254 10.75 26.68 -13.95
N VAL A 255 9.67 26.20 -14.57
CA VAL A 255 8.70 25.27 -13.97
C VAL A 255 9.39 23.93 -13.66
N SER A 256 8.99 23.31 -12.56
CA SER A 256 9.78 22.49 -11.63
C SER A 256 10.01 21.01 -12.02
N SER A 257 10.80 20.75 -13.06
CA SER A 257 11.33 19.39 -13.37
C SER A 257 12.08 18.73 -12.18
N SER A 258 12.59 19.53 -11.25
CA SER A 258 13.34 19.05 -10.09
C SER A 258 12.53 18.22 -9.08
N GLY A 259 11.21 18.43 -8.99
CA GLY A 259 10.37 17.77 -7.97
C GLY A 259 10.16 16.29 -8.27
N ARG A 260 9.65 16.00 -9.47
CA ARG A 260 9.41 14.62 -9.92
C ARG A 260 10.70 13.81 -10.02
N GLU A 261 11.77 14.40 -10.56
CA GLU A 261 13.07 13.72 -10.64
C GLU A 261 13.59 13.32 -9.25
N LYS A 262 13.40 14.18 -8.25
CA LYS A 262 13.76 13.88 -6.86
C LYS A 262 12.91 12.73 -6.30
N SER A 263 11.58 12.78 -6.45
CA SER A 263 10.70 11.70 -5.97
C SER A 263 11.01 10.37 -6.63
N VAL A 264 11.25 10.36 -7.95
CA VAL A 264 11.69 9.16 -8.69
C VAL A 264 13.04 8.67 -8.17
N ALA A 265 14.02 9.55 -7.98
CA ALA A 265 15.35 9.18 -7.48
C ALA A 265 15.31 8.65 -6.04
N GLU A 266 14.40 9.12 -5.19
CA GLU A 266 14.19 8.59 -3.85
C GLU A 266 13.53 7.22 -3.88
N LEU A 267 12.49 7.05 -4.70
CA LEU A 267 11.79 5.77 -4.83
C LEU A 267 12.70 4.68 -5.41
N LEU A 268 13.54 5.01 -6.39
CA LEU A 268 14.51 4.08 -6.98
C LEU A 268 15.65 3.67 -6.03
N LYS A 269 15.82 4.35 -4.88
CA LYS A 269 16.78 3.94 -3.85
C LYS A 269 16.23 2.88 -2.90
N LEU A 270 14.90 2.70 -2.86
CA LEU A 270 14.28 1.69 -2.03
C LEU A 270 14.58 0.30 -2.60
N ASP A 271 14.70 -0.70 -1.73
CA ASP A 271 14.60 -2.09 -2.16
C ASP A 271 13.16 -2.35 -2.62
N PRO A 272 12.93 -2.62 -3.91
CA PRO A 272 11.58 -2.73 -4.44
C PRO A 272 10.83 -3.96 -3.94
N THR A 273 11.53 -4.90 -3.28
CA THR A 273 10.96 -6.10 -2.67
C THR A 273 10.75 -5.99 -1.16
N SER A 274 11.05 -4.82 -0.57
CA SER A 274 10.94 -4.59 0.87
C SER A 274 9.65 -3.84 1.23
N SER A 275 8.66 -4.59 1.74
CA SER A 275 7.42 -4.01 2.28
C SER A 275 7.71 -2.99 3.39
N SER A 276 8.66 -3.27 4.28
CA SER A 276 9.03 -2.33 5.34
C SER A 276 9.53 -1.00 4.79
N GLN A 277 10.41 -1.00 3.78
CA GLN A 277 10.90 0.23 3.17
C GLN A 277 9.80 0.98 2.43
N ARG A 278 8.95 0.28 1.65
CA ARG A 278 7.77 0.90 1.01
C ARG A 278 6.90 1.60 2.05
N ARG A 279 6.49 0.87 3.08
CA ARG A 279 5.54 1.36 4.08
C ARG A 279 6.12 2.54 4.87
N SER A 280 7.41 2.50 5.22
CA SER A 280 8.09 3.65 5.82
C SER A 280 8.18 4.86 4.88
N TYR A 281 8.46 4.66 3.59
CA TYR A 281 8.51 5.74 2.60
C TYR A 281 7.14 6.39 2.43
N PHE A 282 6.10 5.59 2.21
CA PHE A 282 4.73 6.08 2.03
C PHE A 282 4.00 6.40 3.33
N ALA A 283 4.66 6.34 4.49
CA ALA A 283 4.13 6.92 5.72
C ALA A 283 4.00 8.46 5.61
N ASN A 284 4.81 9.08 4.74
CA ASN A 284 4.77 10.51 4.45
C ASN A 284 3.70 10.83 3.40
N LYS A 285 2.82 11.79 3.71
CA LYS A 285 1.76 12.28 2.82
C LYS A 285 2.27 12.77 1.46
N ALA A 286 3.33 13.58 1.45
CA ALA A 286 3.86 14.15 0.21
C ALA A 286 4.37 13.08 -0.76
N HIS A 287 4.88 11.96 -0.26
CA HIS A 287 5.30 10.84 -1.11
C HIS A 287 4.10 10.13 -1.74
N ARG A 288 2.97 10.05 -1.04
CA ARG A 288 1.73 9.48 -1.57
C ARG A 288 1.08 10.39 -2.61
N GLU A 289 1.01 11.69 -2.33
CA GLU A 289 0.49 12.69 -3.27
C GLU A 289 1.29 12.76 -4.57
N ALA A 290 2.58 12.42 -4.53
CA ALA A 290 3.43 12.37 -5.73
C ALA A 290 3.17 11.17 -6.65
N VAL A 291 2.35 10.19 -6.24
CA VAL A 291 2.03 8.97 -7.00
C VAL A 291 0.57 8.99 -7.43
N GLN A 292 0.33 8.73 -8.71
CA GLN A 292 -1.01 8.55 -9.25
C GLN A 292 -1.15 7.23 -9.98
N PHE A 293 -2.22 6.50 -9.66
CA PHE A 293 -2.60 5.26 -10.30
C PHE A 293 -3.73 5.52 -11.30
N GLY A 294 -3.48 5.25 -12.57
CA GLY A 294 -4.45 5.42 -13.64
C GLY A 294 -4.85 4.11 -14.33
N PRO A 295 -5.53 4.23 -15.50
CA PRO A 295 -6.01 3.08 -16.28
C PRO A 295 -4.93 2.12 -16.78
N GLU A 296 -3.65 2.51 -16.75
CA GLU A 296 -2.54 1.67 -17.18
C GLU A 296 -1.76 1.08 -16.00
N ASP A 297 -2.15 1.38 -14.76
CA ASP A 297 -1.50 0.92 -13.54
C ASP A 297 -2.29 -0.22 -12.91
N VAL A 298 -1.71 -1.43 -12.92
CA VAL A 298 -2.28 -2.59 -12.26
C VAL A 298 -1.63 -2.76 -10.89
N ILE A 299 -2.48 -2.77 -9.87
CA ILE A 299 -2.11 -3.01 -8.48
C ILE A 299 -2.51 -4.43 -8.13
N THR A 300 -1.58 -5.18 -7.54
CA THR A 300 -1.87 -6.50 -6.93
C THR A 300 -1.50 -6.45 -5.45
N THR A 301 -2.44 -6.77 -4.57
CA THR A 301 -2.24 -6.76 -3.11
C THR A 301 -2.56 -8.12 -2.50
N ASP A 302 -1.94 -8.39 -1.36
CA ASP A 302 -2.30 -9.48 -0.45
C ASP A 302 -2.31 -8.95 0.98
N PHE A 303 -3.53 -8.68 1.47
CA PHE A 303 -3.77 -8.28 2.85
C PHE A 303 -3.94 -9.53 3.71
N CYS A 304 -2.85 -9.93 4.37
CA CYS A 304 -2.79 -11.17 5.13
C CYS A 304 -2.07 -10.98 6.47
N TYR A 305 -2.61 -11.60 7.52
CA TYR A 305 -2.02 -11.60 8.85
C TYR A 305 -2.31 -12.91 9.59
N GLY A 306 -1.53 -13.15 10.64
CA GLY A 306 -1.71 -14.28 11.57
C GLY A 306 -2.43 -13.94 12.86
N PHE A 307 -2.86 -12.68 13.02
CA PHE A 307 -3.41 -12.20 14.29
C PHE A 307 -4.90 -12.49 14.44
N ILE A 308 -5.63 -12.85 13.38
CA ILE A 308 -7.06 -13.14 13.46
C ILE A 308 -7.29 -14.61 13.12
N ASN A 309 -7.86 -15.37 14.04
CA ASN A 309 -8.27 -16.75 13.80
C ASN A 309 -9.77 -16.82 13.62
N PHE A 310 -10.23 -17.56 12.60
CA PHE A 310 -11.65 -17.78 12.33
C PHE A 310 -12.16 -19.11 12.90
N ALA A 311 -11.25 -20.05 13.20
CA ALA A 311 -11.56 -21.35 13.77
C ALA A 311 -10.50 -21.75 14.84
N PRO A 312 -10.88 -22.49 15.90
CA PRO A 312 -12.24 -22.93 16.25
C PRO A 312 -13.13 -21.81 16.83
N ALA A 313 -12.56 -20.65 17.15
CA ALA A 313 -13.29 -19.47 17.62
C ALA A 313 -12.69 -18.19 17.00
N LEU A 314 -13.56 -17.22 16.68
CA LEU A 314 -13.18 -15.94 16.11
C LEU A 314 -12.42 -15.09 17.14
N SER A 315 -11.10 -14.94 16.99
CA SER A 315 -10.25 -14.30 18.00
C SER A 315 -9.11 -13.49 17.41
N LEU A 316 -8.74 -12.41 18.11
CA LEU A 316 -7.56 -11.59 17.84
C LEU A 316 -6.44 -12.00 18.81
N GLN A 317 -5.33 -12.48 18.27
CA GLN A 317 -4.13 -12.84 19.00
C GLN A 317 -3.09 -11.73 18.86
N LEU A 318 -2.70 -11.14 19.99
CA LEU A 318 -1.62 -10.18 20.07
C LEU A 318 -0.32 -10.86 20.53
N PRO A 319 0.85 -10.26 20.21
CA PRO A 319 2.14 -10.71 20.75
C PRO A 319 2.11 -10.83 22.28
N GLY A 320 2.81 -11.83 22.82
CA GLY A 320 2.84 -12.09 24.27
C GLY A 320 1.69 -12.96 24.79
N GLY A 321 0.94 -13.63 23.90
CA GLY A 321 -0.09 -14.61 24.28
C GLY A 321 -1.43 -14.01 24.71
N ILE A 322 -1.63 -12.70 24.48
CA ILE A 322 -2.89 -12.03 24.79
C ILE A 322 -3.89 -12.35 23.66
N SER A 323 -5.08 -12.83 24.02
CA SER A 323 -6.13 -13.17 23.06
C SER A 323 -7.44 -12.47 23.42
N PHE A 324 -8.08 -11.86 22.43
CA PHE A 324 -9.40 -11.24 22.54
C PHE A 324 -10.41 -12.03 21.73
N ASP A 325 -11.53 -12.39 22.35
CA ASP A 325 -12.67 -13.02 21.67
C ASP A 325 -13.45 -11.96 20.88
N LEU A 326 -13.26 -11.95 19.56
CA LEU A 326 -13.83 -10.92 18.69
C LEU A 326 -15.37 -11.01 18.61
N MET A 327 -15.95 -12.18 18.86
CA MET A 327 -17.42 -12.35 18.88
C MET A 327 -18.09 -11.46 19.93
N LYS A 328 -17.44 -11.28 21.09
CA LYS A 328 -17.97 -10.43 22.17
C LYS A 328 -17.97 -8.95 21.82
N TYR A 329 -17.09 -8.53 20.91
CA TYR A 329 -16.81 -7.12 20.64
C TYR A 329 -17.46 -6.62 19.35
N TRP A 330 -17.67 -7.51 18.39
CA TRP A 330 -18.31 -7.19 17.11
C TRP A 330 -19.83 -7.38 17.12
N ASP A 331 -20.40 -7.96 18.19
CA ASP A 331 -21.85 -8.09 18.37
C ASP A 331 -22.54 -8.80 17.18
N GLY A 332 -21.84 -9.77 16.58
CA GLY A 332 -22.29 -10.52 15.41
C GLY A 332 -22.34 -9.73 14.10
N GLN A 333 -21.85 -8.48 14.07
CA GLN A 333 -21.84 -7.67 12.85
C GLN A 333 -20.77 -8.14 11.85
N PRO A 334 -21.01 -7.94 10.54
CA PRO A 334 -20.04 -8.25 9.50
C PRO A 334 -18.71 -7.52 9.70
N VAL A 335 -17.61 -8.19 9.36
CA VAL A 335 -16.31 -7.52 9.18
C VAL A 335 -16.19 -7.15 7.72
N ARG A 336 -16.32 -5.85 7.42
CA ARG A 336 -16.15 -5.35 6.07
C ARG A 336 -14.74 -4.83 5.88
N PHE A 337 -14.03 -5.40 4.91
CA PHE A 337 -12.79 -4.86 4.36
C PHE A 337 -13.15 -4.00 3.16
N VAL A 338 -12.72 -2.75 3.15
CA VAL A 338 -13.12 -1.75 2.15
C VAL A 338 -11.89 -1.11 1.58
N CYS A 339 -11.80 -1.04 0.25
CA CYS A 339 -10.99 -0.06 -0.45
C CYS A 339 -11.90 1.04 -0.96
N CYS A 340 -11.59 2.28 -0.58
CA CYS A 340 -12.41 3.44 -0.87
C CYS A 340 -11.54 4.67 -1.13
N LEU A 341 -12.14 5.69 -1.70
CA LEU A 341 -11.51 7.00 -1.80
C LEU A 341 -11.62 7.74 -0.46
N ARG A 342 -10.69 8.67 -0.24
CA ARG A 342 -10.81 9.67 0.82
C ARG A 342 -12.04 10.55 0.56
N PRO A 343 -12.79 10.98 1.59
CA PRO A 343 -13.89 11.93 1.42
C PRO A 343 -13.38 13.22 0.78
N LYS A 344 -14.15 13.78 -0.16
CA LYS A 344 -13.84 15.10 -0.71
C LYS A 344 -14.20 16.19 0.28
N GLU A 345 -13.33 17.18 0.41
CA GLU A 345 -13.60 18.36 1.24
C GLU A 345 -14.81 19.14 0.68
N GLY A 346 -15.76 19.48 1.55
CA GLY A 346 -16.92 20.30 1.21
C GLY A 346 -18.12 19.56 0.60
N GLU A 347 -18.03 18.24 0.39
CA GLU A 347 -19.21 17.41 0.16
C GLU A 347 -19.82 17.01 1.52
N ASP A 348 -21.14 17.16 1.68
CA ASP A 348 -21.89 16.61 2.82
C ASP A 348 -21.90 15.08 2.73
N ASN A 349 -20.77 14.47 3.08
CA ASN A 349 -20.64 13.02 3.13
C ASN A 349 -21.27 12.51 4.42
N THR A 350 -22.30 11.67 4.28
CA THR A 350 -22.93 10.98 5.41
C THR A 350 -22.01 9.91 6.00
N GLU A 351 -21.02 9.44 5.23
CA GLU A 351 -20.04 8.45 5.62
C GLU A 351 -18.66 9.09 5.84
N PRO A 352 -17.84 8.55 6.75
CA PRO A 352 -16.48 9.06 6.98
C PRO A 352 -15.47 8.61 5.91
N TRP A 353 -15.91 7.85 4.90
CA TRP A 353 -15.15 7.45 3.73
C TRP A 353 -15.85 7.91 2.44
N GLY A 354 -15.07 8.12 1.39
CA GLY A 354 -15.59 8.43 0.06
C GLY A 354 -16.08 7.19 -0.68
N GLU A 355 -16.12 7.28 -2.00
CA GLU A 355 -16.65 6.20 -2.84
C GLU A 355 -15.88 4.87 -2.66
N ILE A 356 -16.64 3.77 -2.52
CA ILE A 356 -16.08 2.43 -2.41
C ILE A 356 -15.68 1.93 -3.79
N LEU A 357 -14.44 1.46 -3.90
CA LEU A 357 -13.88 0.89 -5.13
C LEU A 357 -14.11 -0.62 -5.17
N TRP A 358 -13.93 -1.26 -4.01
CA TRP A 358 -14.28 -2.66 -3.76
C TRP A 358 -14.39 -2.95 -2.27
N CYS A 359 -15.13 -4.00 -1.93
CA CYS A 359 -15.25 -4.47 -0.55
C CYS A 359 -15.42 -5.99 -0.49
N VAL A 360 -14.97 -6.56 0.65
CA VAL A 360 -15.15 -7.96 1.02
C VAL A 360 -15.73 -8.00 2.43
N SER A 361 -16.78 -8.79 2.64
CA SER A 361 -17.46 -8.94 3.91
C SER A 361 -17.31 -10.38 4.37
N ILE A 362 -16.90 -10.58 5.62
CA ILE A 362 -16.90 -11.89 6.26
C ILE A 362 -17.97 -11.86 7.35
N GLU A 363 -18.95 -12.76 7.21
CA GLU A 363 -20.17 -12.78 8.00
C GLU A 363 -20.34 -14.12 8.68
N MET A 364 -20.86 -14.06 9.91
CA MET A 364 -21.28 -15.24 10.64
C MET A 364 -22.67 -15.66 10.17
N VAL A 365 -22.82 -16.93 9.80
CA VAL A 365 -24.14 -17.51 9.57
C VAL A 365 -24.72 -17.83 10.94
N HIS A 366 -25.83 -17.19 11.28
CA HIS A 366 -26.58 -17.51 12.47
C HIS A 366 -27.47 -18.71 12.15
N ASP A 367 -27.46 -19.72 13.03
CA ASP A 367 -28.46 -20.77 12.97
C ASP A 367 -29.79 -20.11 13.32
N ASP A 368 -30.75 -20.07 12.40
CA ASP A 368 -32.12 -19.73 12.75
C ASP A 368 -32.54 -20.73 13.84
N ILE A 369 -32.71 -20.25 15.07
CA ILE A 369 -33.27 -21.04 16.16
C ILE A 369 -34.75 -21.22 15.79
N SER A 370 -35.06 -22.31 15.09
CA SER A 370 -36.40 -22.79 14.82
C SER A 370 -37.07 -23.32 16.09
#